data_AF-A0A8J3WPV6-F1
#
_entry.id   AF-A0A8J3WPV6-F1
#
_cell.length_a   1.000
_cell.length_b   1.000
_cell.length_c   1.000
_cell.angle_alpha   90.00
_cell.angle_beta   90.00
_cell.angle_gamma   90.00
#
_symmetry.space_group_name_H-M   'P 1'
#
loop_
_entity.id
_entity.type
_entity.pdbx_description
1 polymer ?
#
loop_
_entity_poly.entity_id
_entity_poly.type
_entity_poly.pdbx_seq_one_letter_code
_entity_poly.pdbx_strand_id
1 'polypeptide(L)'
;MTTTDGLRPGRAMISLLGSTFGTDDGTAKAFSVPGGRGRQAVLGGADRAGDEPRLLVDFNRGQPLLSARGQQVGERRGNTVRLWEQEYRVHRPRLRTRLRFAVTVGEYDVLQAREHSDPGSTVRTLRTAGDAALDPIVTLALILLVARPDKMGVLYELFRH
;
A
#
# COMPACT_ATOMS: atom_id res chain seq x y z
N MET A 1 -30.01 -8.48 0.06
CA MET A 1 -28.90 -9.38 0.44
C MET A 1 -28.21 -9.76 -0.86
N THR A 2 -27.24 -8.96 -1.28
CA THR A 2 -26.66 -9.01 -2.64
C THR A 2 -25.17 -9.26 -2.52
N THR A 3 -24.80 -10.50 -2.85
CA THR A 3 -23.57 -10.92 -3.54
C THR A 3 -22.26 -10.24 -3.11
N THR A 4 -21.49 -10.96 -2.30
CA THR A 4 -20.02 -10.90 -2.31
C THR A 4 -19.54 -11.12 -3.74
N ASP A 5 -19.32 -10.04 -4.49
CA ASP A 5 -18.29 -10.06 -5.52
C ASP A 5 -17.00 -10.50 -4.82
N GLY A 6 -16.57 -11.73 -5.11
CA GLY A 6 -15.45 -12.34 -4.40
C GLY A 6 -14.21 -11.47 -4.55
N LEU A 7 -13.49 -11.25 -3.44
CA LEU A 7 -12.22 -10.55 -3.47
C LEU A 7 -11.26 -11.26 -4.44
N ARG A 8 -10.70 -10.52 -5.39
CA ARG A 8 -9.66 -11.01 -6.30
C ARG A 8 -8.34 -11.15 -5.55
N PRO A 9 -7.68 -12.32 -5.65
CA PRO A 9 -6.38 -12.50 -5.04
C PRO A 9 -5.30 -11.73 -5.80
N GLY A 10 -4.26 -11.33 -5.07
CA GLY A 10 -3.10 -10.67 -5.62
C GLY A 10 -1.87 -10.81 -4.75
N ARG A 11 -0.77 -10.25 -5.25
CA ARG A 11 0.52 -10.27 -4.60
C ARG A 11 1.15 -8.88 -4.65
N ALA A 12 1.60 -8.41 -3.49
CA ALA A 12 2.42 -7.21 -3.40
C ALA A 12 3.84 -7.55 -2.95
N MET A 13 4.83 -6.95 -3.58
CA MET A 13 6.23 -7.03 -3.20
C MET A 13 6.70 -5.63 -2.81
N ILE A 14 7.15 -5.46 -1.58
CA ILE A 14 7.49 -4.17 -0.98
C ILE A 14 8.97 -4.17 -0.62
N SER A 15 9.69 -3.16 -1.06
CA SER A 15 11.06 -2.87 -0.63
C SER A 15 11.25 -1.38 -0.39
N LEU A 16 12.39 -1.00 0.19
CA LEU A 16 12.74 0.41 0.40
C LEU A 16 12.80 1.20 -0.92
N LEU A 17 13.32 0.58 -1.98
CA LEU A 17 13.63 1.25 -3.24
C LEU A 17 12.54 1.09 -4.30
N GLY A 18 11.54 0.26 -4.06
CA GLY A 18 10.45 0.05 -5.00
C GLY A 18 9.47 -0.99 -4.52
N SER A 19 8.24 -0.87 -4.98
CA SER A 19 7.16 -1.80 -4.65
C SER A 19 6.36 -2.15 -5.88
N THR A 20 5.76 -3.33 -5.91
CA THR A 20 4.85 -3.74 -6.97
C THR A 20 3.60 -4.37 -6.36
N PHE A 21 2.49 -4.21 -7.04
CA PHE A 21 1.24 -4.89 -6.79
C PHE A 21 0.72 -5.46 -8.11
N GLY A 22 0.21 -6.69 -8.07
CA GLY A 22 -0.52 -7.28 -9.18
C GLY A 22 -1.55 -8.31 -8.72
N THR A 23 -2.59 -8.49 -9.51
CA THR A 23 -3.55 -9.59 -9.36
C THR A 23 -2.97 -10.92 -9.86
N ASP A 24 -3.47 -12.04 -9.36
CA ASP A 24 -2.95 -13.37 -9.73
C ASP A 24 -3.18 -13.72 -11.21
N ASP A 25 -4.23 -13.18 -11.81
CA ASP A 25 -4.52 -13.28 -13.25
C ASP A 25 -3.70 -12.30 -14.12
N GLY A 26 -2.89 -11.43 -13.49
CA GLY A 26 -2.06 -10.44 -14.15
C GLY A 26 -2.80 -9.25 -14.76
N THR A 27 -4.13 -9.15 -14.59
CA THR A 27 -4.98 -8.13 -15.24
C THR A 27 -4.79 -6.74 -14.67
N ALA A 28 -4.57 -6.61 -13.36
CA ALA A 28 -4.39 -5.34 -12.68
C ALA A 28 -2.97 -5.24 -12.12
N LYS A 29 -2.27 -4.12 -12.39
CA LYS A 29 -0.89 -3.89 -11.92
C LYS A 29 -0.66 -2.43 -11.56
N ALA A 30 0.10 -2.22 -10.49
CA ALA A 30 0.65 -0.93 -10.09
C ALA A 30 2.06 -1.16 -9.54
N PHE A 31 2.91 -0.14 -9.64
CA PHE A 31 4.23 -0.17 -9.03
C PHE A 31 4.59 1.18 -8.43
N SER A 32 5.58 1.18 -7.56
CA SER A 32 6.14 2.38 -6.99
C SER A 32 7.65 2.43 -7.16
N VAL A 33 8.13 3.66 -7.37
CA VAL A 33 9.56 4.00 -7.44
C VAL A 33 9.85 5.15 -6.46
N PRO A 34 11.12 5.40 -6.10
CA PRO A 34 11.46 6.51 -5.22
C PRO A 34 11.09 7.85 -5.87
N GLY A 35 10.27 8.64 -5.19
CA GLY A 35 9.86 9.99 -5.62
C GLY A 35 10.67 11.10 -4.96
N GLY A 36 11.90 10.79 -4.52
CA GLY A 36 12.72 11.61 -3.62
C GLY A 36 12.70 11.13 -2.17
N ARG A 37 13.33 11.91 -1.28
CA ARG A 37 13.50 11.54 0.14
C ARG A 37 12.14 11.30 0.81
N GLY A 38 11.96 10.11 1.37
CA GLY A 38 10.73 9.75 2.10
C GLY A 38 9.47 9.75 1.24
N ARG A 39 9.60 9.60 -0.08
CA ARG A 39 8.48 9.64 -1.03
C ARG A 39 8.47 8.42 -1.93
N GLN A 40 7.28 7.93 -2.24
CA GLN A 40 7.05 6.86 -3.20
C GLN A 40 6.08 7.36 -4.28
N ALA A 41 6.54 7.33 -5.52
CA ALA A 41 5.76 7.67 -6.70
C ALA A 41 5.08 6.41 -7.21
N VAL A 42 3.75 6.40 -7.28
CA VAL A 42 2.91 5.26 -7.67
C VAL A 42 2.44 5.43 -9.11
N LEU A 43 2.63 4.38 -9.89
CA LEU A 43 2.47 4.28 -11.33
C LEU A 43 1.60 3.06 -11.67
N GLY A 44 0.87 3.12 -12.76
CA GLY A 44 0.07 2.01 -13.29
C GLY A 44 0.92 1.05 -14.13
N GLY A 45 0.41 -0.15 -14.39
CA GLY A 45 1.16 -1.19 -15.11
C GLY A 45 1.63 -0.86 -16.53
N ALA A 46 1.03 0.16 -17.18
CA ALA A 46 1.43 0.63 -18.50
C ALA A 46 2.37 1.85 -18.47
N ASP A 47 2.56 2.46 -17.30
CA ASP A 47 3.38 3.65 -17.13
C ASP A 47 4.86 3.28 -17.04
N ARG A 48 5.75 4.24 -17.27
CA ARG A 48 7.21 4.09 -17.18
C ARG A 48 7.77 4.84 -15.99
N ALA A 49 8.92 4.38 -15.50
CA ALA A 49 9.66 5.14 -14.49
C ALA A 49 10.11 6.48 -15.09
N GLY A 50 9.77 7.58 -14.41
CA GLY A 50 9.99 8.95 -14.88
C GLY A 50 8.73 9.63 -15.42
N ASP A 51 7.66 8.89 -15.68
CA ASP A 51 6.35 9.48 -16.00
C ASP A 51 5.77 10.22 -14.77
N GLU A 52 4.85 11.15 -15.03
CA GLU A 52 4.08 11.82 -13.97
C GLU A 52 3.34 10.78 -13.14
N PRO A 53 3.56 10.71 -11.82
CA PRO A 53 2.95 9.68 -11.00
C PRO A 53 1.44 9.87 -10.92
N ARG A 54 0.71 8.77 -10.99
CA ARG A 54 -0.75 8.75 -10.74
C ARG A 54 -1.06 9.14 -9.29
N LEU A 55 -0.15 8.81 -8.38
CA LEU A 55 -0.22 9.18 -6.98
C LEU A 55 1.18 9.25 -6.37
N LEU A 56 1.45 10.27 -5.56
CA LEU A 56 2.66 10.40 -4.76
C LEU A 56 2.30 10.21 -3.29
N VAL A 57 2.98 9.30 -2.61
CA VAL A 57 2.86 9.07 -1.17
C VAL A 57 4.06 9.70 -0.46
N ASP A 58 3.82 10.72 0.36
CA ASP A 58 4.85 11.44 1.13
C ASP A 58 4.79 11.07 2.61
N PHE A 59 5.87 10.51 3.15
CA PHE A 59 5.96 10.06 4.55
C PHE A 59 6.60 11.09 5.50
N ASN A 60 7.04 12.25 5.00
CA ASN A 60 7.94 13.15 5.76
C ASN A 60 7.24 14.02 6.80
N ARG A 61 5.94 14.30 6.68
CA ARG A 61 5.25 15.33 7.47
C ARG A 61 4.64 14.82 8.79
N GLY A 62 5.20 13.76 9.38
CA GLY A 62 4.66 13.11 10.59
C GLY A 62 3.37 12.30 10.34
N GLN A 63 2.47 12.82 9.50
CA GLN A 63 1.35 12.11 8.90
C GLN A 63 1.59 11.92 7.39
N PRO A 64 1.38 10.71 6.84
CA PRO A 64 1.52 10.52 5.40
C PRO A 64 0.49 11.33 4.61
N LEU A 65 0.94 12.00 3.55
CA LEU A 65 0.09 12.74 2.61
C LEU A 65 0.09 12.05 1.24
N LEU A 66 -1.02 12.18 0.53
CA LEU A 66 -1.17 11.67 -0.83
C LEU A 66 -1.50 12.81 -1.78
N SER A 67 -0.74 12.93 -2.86
CA SER A 67 -0.95 13.97 -3.86
C SER A 67 -0.95 13.39 -5.27
N ALA A 68 -1.80 13.92 -6.15
CA ALA A 68 -1.80 13.62 -7.58
C ALA A 68 -1.63 14.92 -8.34
N ARG A 69 -0.70 14.98 -9.30
CA ARG A 69 -0.42 16.18 -10.12
C ARG A 69 -0.22 17.45 -9.29
N GLY A 70 0.54 17.33 -8.19
CA GLY A 70 0.84 18.42 -7.27
C GLY A 70 -0.29 18.85 -6.34
N GLN A 71 -1.50 18.30 -6.46
CA GLN A 71 -2.62 18.59 -5.57
C GLN A 71 -2.75 17.52 -4.48
N GLN A 72 -3.01 17.93 -3.24
CA GLN A 72 -3.31 16.99 -2.18
C GLN A 72 -4.67 16.36 -2.43
N VAL A 73 -4.70 15.04 -2.58
CA VAL A 73 -5.92 14.25 -2.83
C VAL A 73 -6.24 13.32 -1.67
N GLY A 74 -5.32 13.18 -0.71
CA GLY A 74 -5.54 12.36 0.45
C GLY A 74 -4.54 12.55 1.57
N GLU A 75 -4.82 11.89 2.68
CA GLU A 75 -3.98 11.84 3.87
C GLU A 75 -4.27 10.58 4.67
N ARG A 76 -3.32 10.19 5.52
CA ARG A 76 -3.54 9.18 6.54
C ARG A 76 -3.47 9.78 7.94
N ARG A 77 -4.52 9.56 8.73
CA ARG A 77 -4.59 9.90 10.15
C ARG A 77 -4.92 8.67 10.98
N GLY A 78 -3.97 8.22 11.79
CA GLY A 78 -4.11 6.99 12.57
C GLY A 78 -4.38 5.76 11.70
N ASN A 79 -5.55 5.17 11.88
CA ASN A 79 -6.04 4.03 11.10
C ASN A 79 -6.95 4.42 9.94
N THR A 80 -7.23 5.70 9.73
CA THR A 80 -8.07 6.19 8.64
C THR A 80 -7.22 6.75 7.51
N VAL A 81 -7.54 6.38 6.28
CA VAL A 81 -6.97 6.95 5.05
C VAL A 81 -8.11 7.60 4.28
N ARG A 82 -8.01 8.90 4.01
CA ARG A 82 -8.93 9.59 3.11
C ARG A 82 -8.21 9.81 1.79
N LEU A 83 -8.79 9.37 0.68
CA LEU A 83 -8.19 9.48 -0.65
C LEU A 83 -9.30 9.67 -1.69
N TRP A 84 -9.22 10.74 -2.49
CA TRP A 84 -10.24 11.13 -3.48
C TRP A 84 -11.65 11.08 -2.90
N GLU A 85 -11.84 11.74 -1.76
CA GLU A 85 -13.11 11.82 -1.01
C GLU A 85 -13.63 10.50 -0.40
N GLN A 86 -13.01 9.37 -0.72
CA GLN A 86 -13.31 8.09 -0.10
C GLN A 86 -12.55 7.92 1.23
N GLU A 87 -13.27 7.51 2.27
CA GLU A 87 -12.68 7.06 3.54
C GLU A 87 -12.44 5.55 3.52
N TYR A 88 -11.22 5.15 3.85
CA TYR A 88 -10.79 3.78 4.05
C TYR A 88 -10.33 3.59 5.51
N ARG A 89 -10.83 2.54 6.17
CA ARG A 89 -10.44 2.21 7.55
C ARG A 89 -9.53 1.01 7.57
N VAL A 90 -8.34 1.18 8.12
CA VAL A 90 -7.32 0.14 8.26
C VAL A 90 -7.48 -0.58 9.59
N HIS A 91 -7.63 -1.89 9.55
CA HIS A 91 -7.75 -2.75 10.71
C HIS A 91 -6.48 -3.59 10.85
N ARG A 92 -5.69 -3.33 11.89
CA ARG A 92 -4.45 -4.07 12.16
C ARG A 92 -4.52 -4.78 13.51
N PRO A 93 -4.21 -6.09 13.59
CA PRO A 93 -4.06 -6.78 14.87
C PRO A 93 -2.89 -6.18 15.67
N ARG A 94 -3.10 -5.90 16.96
CA ARG A 94 -2.12 -5.21 17.82
C ARG A 94 -0.86 -6.04 18.17
N LEU A 95 -0.89 -7.36 18.01
CA LEU A 95 0.06 -8.29 18.66
C LEU A 95 0.80 -9.25 17.69
N ARG A 96 1.14 -8.82 16.46
CA ARG A 96 1.85 -9.71 15.51
C ARG A 96 3.10 -9.09 14.91
N THR A 97 4.18 -9.88 14.91
CA THR A 97 5.48 -9.58 14.28
C THR A 97 5.38 -9.47 12.75
N ARG A 98 4.51 -10.27 12.13
CA ARG A 98 4.23 -10.22 10.68
C ARG A 98 3.12 -9.23 10.35
N LEU A 99 3.29 -8.49 9.25
CA LEU A 99 2.32 -7.53 8.77
C LEU A 99 1.03 -8.23 8.34
N ARG A 100 -0.08 -7.89 8.98
CA ARG A 100 -1.42 -8.33 8.59
C ARG A 100 -2.38 -7.18 8.81
N PHE A 101 -3.21 -6.88 7.84
CA PHE A 101 -4.25 -5.87 7.99
C PHE A 101 -5.41 -6.13 7.03
N ALA A 102 -6.55 -5.54 7.34
CA ALA A 102 -7.69 -5.41 6.45
C ALA A 102 -8.01 -3.92 6.25
N VAL A 103 -8.74 -3.60 5.18
CA VAL A 103 -9.22 -2.26 4.88
C VAL A 103 -10.70 -2.36 4.54
N THR A 104 -11.50 -1.48 5.15
CA THR A 104 -12.93 -1.36 4.86
C THR A 104 -13.29 0.01 4.29
N VAL A 105 -14.38 0.05 3.53
CA VAL A 105 -15.12 1.27 3.14
C VAL A 105 -16.51 1.16 3.75
N GLY A 106 -16.81 2.00 4.73
CA GLY A 106 -17.99 1.78 5.58
C GLY A 106 -17.92 0.39 6.24
N GLU A 107 -18.94 -0.43 5.98
CA GLU A 107 -19.06 -1.81 6.47
C GLU A 107 -18.49 -2.87 5.50
N TYR A 108 -17.98 -2.47 4.33
CA TYR A 108 -17.52 -3.40 3.29
C TYR A 108 -16.01 -3.61 3.34
N ASP A 109 -15.56 -4.87 3.37
CA ASP A 109 -14.16 -5.24 3.20
C ASP A 109 -13.72 -5.02 1.74
N VAL A 110 -12.67 -4.22 1.54
CA VAL A 110 -12.14 -3.93 0.19
C VAL A 110 -10.72 -4.43 -0.03
N LEU A 111 -9.97 -4.70 1.04
CA LEU A 111 -8.62 -5.26 0.93
C LEU A 111 -8.26 -6.03 2.20
N GLN A 112 -7.72 -7.24 2.03
CA GLN A 112 -7.04 -7.99 3.07
C GLN A 112 -5.61 -8.25 2.62
N ALA A 113 -4.65 -8.06 3.50
CA ALA A 113 -3.24 -8.27 3.22
C ALA A 113 -2.56 -9.03 4.35
N ARG A 114 -1.76 -10.03 3.98
CA ARG A 114 -0.98 -10.84 4.91
C ARG A 114 0.42 -11.08 4.38
N GLU A 115 1.40 -10.80 5.22
CA GLU A 115 2.79 -11.07 4.94
C GLU A 115 3.06 -12.58 4.86
N HIS A 116 3.77 -12.94 3.79
CA HIS A 116 4.18 -14.29 3.47
C HIS A 116 5.69 -14.51 3.66
N SER A 117 6.50 -13.46 3.45
CA SER A 117 7.95 -13.49 3.66
C SER A 117 8.37 -13.42 5.13
N ASP A 118 9.66 -13.63 5.40
CA ASP A 118 10.20 -13.65 6.74
C ASP A 118 10.46 -12.26 7.34
N PRO A 119 10.28 -12.10 8.67
CA PRO A 119 10.68 -10.90 9.39
C PRO A 119 12.19 -10.67 9.24
N GLY A 120 12.58 -9.46 8.79
CA GLY A 120 13.99 -9.07 8.63
C GLY A 120 14.50 -9.06 7.19
N SER A 121 13.71 -9.54 6.24
CA SER A 121 14.00 -9.35 4.82
C SER A 121 13.87 -7.87 4.42
N THR A 122 14.79 -7.41 3.56
CA THR A 122 14.70 -6.10 2.90
C THR A 122 13.55 -6.03 1.88
N VAL A 123 12.98 -7.19 1.55
CA VAL A 123 11.82 -7.36 0.68
C VAL A 123 10.70 -8.07 1.43
N ARG A 124 9.54 -7.43 1.54
CA ARG A 124 8.31 -8.02 2.07
C ARG A 124 7.41 -8.46 0.95
N THR A 125 6.95 -9.70 0.99
CA THR A 125 5.89 -10.18 0.10
C THR A 125 4.60 -10.30 0.89
N LEU A 126 3.53 -9.68 0.37
CA LEU A 126 2.17 -9.80 0.88
C LEU A 126 1.33 -10.61 -0.11
N ARG A 127 0.55 -11.54 0.41
CA ARG A 127 -0.63 -12.05 -0.29
C ARG A 127 -1.82 -11.16 0.03
N THR A 128 -2.57 -10.79 -0.99
CA THR A 128 -3.71 -9.90 -0.86
C THR A 128 -4.97 -10.57 -1.39
N ALA A 129 -6.12 -10.17 -0.86
CA ALA A 129 -7.43 -10.39 -1.45
C ALA A 129 -8.13 -9.03 -1.44
N GLY A 130 -8.48 -8.48 -2.61
CA GLY A 130 -9.06 -7.15 -2.74
C GLY A 130 -10.31 -7.13 -3.60
N ASP A 131 -11.18 -6.14 -3.40
CA ASP A 131 -12.36 -5.94 -4.24
C ASP A 131 -11.93 -5.78 -5.71
N ALA A 132 -12.64 -6.44 -6.62
CA ALA A 132 -12.40 -6.36 -8.06
C ALA A 132 -12.48 -4.92 -8.60
N ALA A 133 -13.29 -4.07 -7.96
CA ALA A 133 -13.45 -2.66 -8.31
C ALA A 133 -12.39 -1.75 -7.67
N LEU A 134 -11.59 -2.26 -6.71
CA LEU A 134 -10.57 -1.46 -6.06
C LEU A 134 -9.42 -1.17 -7.03
N ASP A 135 -9.20 0.11 -7.31
CA ASP A 135 -8.15 0.55 -8.21
C ASP A 135 -6.74 0.07 -7.74
N PRO A 136 -5.88 -0.44 -8.65
CA PRO A 136 -4.54 -0.91 -8.29
C PRO A 136 -3.62 0.16 -7.68
N ILE A 137 -3.75 1.43 -8.08
CA ILE A 137 -3.03 2.58 -7.51
C ILE A 137 -3.48 2.80 -6.06
N VAL A 138 -4.79 2.79 -5.82
CA VAL A 138 -5.35 2.88 -4.46
C VAL A 138 -4.87 1.71 -3.61
N THR A 139 -4.93 0.49 -4.14
CA THR A 139 -4.51 -0.74 -3.46
C THR A 139 -3.05 -0.65 -3.03
N LEU A 140 -2.15 -0.29 -3.96
CA LEU A 140 -0.73 -0.17 -3.64
C LEU A 140 -0.48 0.98 -2.66
N ALA A 141 -1.18 2.11 -2.76
CA ALA A 141 -1.07 3.22 -1.82
C ALA A 141 -1.45 2.80 -0.38
N LEU A 142 -2.58 2.10 -0.21
CA LEU A 142 -3.00 1.56 1.08
C LEU A 142 -1.96 0.60 1.66
N ILE A 143 -1.39 -0.28 0.83
CA ILE A 143 -0.33 -1.20 1.23
C ILE A 143 0.93 -0.44 1.66
N LEU A 144 1.39 0.54 0.89
CA LEU A 144 2.57 1.34 1.20
C LEU A 144 2.41 2.09 2.52
N LEU A 145 1.24 2.68 2.76
CA LEU A 145 0.94 3.39 3.99
C LEU A 145 1.07 2.48 5.21
N VAL A 146 0.65 1.23 5.11
CA VAL A 146 0.67 0.26 6.23
C VAL A 146 2.02 -0.44 6.36
N ALA A 147 2.64 -0.82 5.25
CA ALA A 147 3.91 -1.52 5.21
C ALA A 147 5.11 -0.63 5.58
N ARG A 148 4.99 0.69 5.35
CA ARG A 148 6.00 1.71 5.68
C ARG A 148 7.39 1.30 5.19
N PRO A 149 7.59 1.17 3.85
CA PRO A 149 8.91 0.83 3.30
C PRO A 149 10.00 1.80 3.74
N ASP A 150 9.64 3.06 4.02
CA ASP A 150 10.52 4.08 4.62
C ASP A 150 11.13 3.68 5.98
N LYS A 151 10.53 2.70 6.67
CA LYS A 151 10.97 2.18 7.97
C LYS A 151 11.59 0.79 7.89
N MET A 152 11.63 0.16 6.71
CA MET A 152 12.15 -1.21 6.57
C MET A 152 13.66 -1.30 6.80
N GLY A 153 14.43 -0.23 6.53
CA GLY A 153 15.87 -0.17 6.84
C GLY A 153 16.21 0.21 8.29
N VAL A 154 15.32 0.96 8.96
CA VAL A 154 15.56 1.49 10.33
C VAL A 154 15.55 0.39 11.40
N LEU A 155 14.91 -0.76 11.12
CA LEU A 155 14.82 -1.87 12.06
C LEU A 155 16.07 -2.76 12.10
N TYR A 156 16.92 -2.76 11.07
CA TYR A 156 18.10 -3.66 11.05
C TYR A 156 19.27 -3.12 11.87
N GLU A 157 19.35 -1.80 12.07
CA GLU A 157 20.40 -1.16 12.87
C GLU A 157 20.09 -1.16 14.38
N LEU A 158 18.83 -1.31 14.78
CA LEU A 158 18.41 -1.29 16.20
C LEU A 158 18.48 -2.65 16.91
N PHE A 159 18.64 -3.76 16.19
CA PHE A 159 18.76 -5.11 16.75
C PHE A 159 20.14 -5.74 16.54
N ARG A 160 21.15 -4.92 16.22
CA ARG A 160 22.54 -5.35 16.07
C ARG A 160 23.37 -4.91 17.28
N HIS A 161 23.00 -5.42 18.46
CA HIS A 161 23.82 -5.41 19.67
C HIS A 161 23.71 -6.76 20.37
#